data_AF-A0A3P8AZV3-F1
#
_entry.id   AF-A0A3P8AZV3-F1
#
_cell.length_a   1.000
_cell.length_b   1.000
_cell.length_c   1.000
_cell.angle_alpha   90.00
_cell.angle_beta   90.00
_cell.angle_gamma   90.00
#
_symmetry.space_group_name_H-M   'P 1'
#
loop_
_entity.id
_entity.type
_entity.pdbx_description
1 polymer ?
#
loop_
_entity_poly.entity_id
_entity_poly.type
_entity_poly.pdbx_seq_one_letter_code
_entity_poly.pdbx_strand_id
1 'polypeptide(L)'
;MEDVKTFTYLGSIIDEHGGSDADVKARICKARATYLQLRNIWNSKQLSTNTKIRWPDTISNNVLWERTNQIPAEEEIRKKRWKWIGHTLRKAPNCVTRQALTWNPQGQRKRGRSKNTLRQEIEIDMKKMNKNWMELEKEAQDRVGWRMLVGGLCSIGSNRRNLPCSIPIGIEKSKRIE
;
A
#
# COMPACT_ATOMS: atom_id res chain seq x y z
N MET A 1 3.75 33.06 -24.74
CA MET A 1 4.24 31.90 -23.98
C MET A 1 3.67 30.68 -24.66
N GLU A 2 4.50 29.72 -25.05
CA GLU A 2 4.04 28.49 -25.71
C GLU A 2 3.72 27.44 -24.65
N ASP A 3 2.50 26.94 -24.65
CA ASP A 3 2.08 25.86 -23.76
C ASP A 3 2.64 24.52 -24.25
N VAL A 4 3.53 23.93 -23.46
CA VAL A 4 4.10 22.60 -23.71
C VAL A 4 3.15 21.54 -23.16
N LYS A 5 2.43 20.85 -24.06
CA LYS A 5 1.39 19.87 -23.73
C LYS A 5 1.91 18.59 -23.05
N THR A 6 3.14 18.19 -23.35
CA THR A 6 3.81 17.02 -22.76
C THR A 6 5.30 17.25 -22.70
N PHE A 7 5.94 16.80 -21.62
CA PHE A 7 7.40 16.86 -21.48
C PHE A 7 7.94 15.56 -20.89
N THR A 8 9.19 15.23 -21.23
CA THR A 8 9.85 14.02 -20.70
C THR A 8 10.71 14.41 -19.52
N TYR A 9 10.46 13.81 -18.36
CA TYR A 9 11.25 14.01 -17.16
C TYR A 9 11.65 12.67 -16.56
N LEU A 10 12.95 12.47 -16.37
CA LEU A 10 13.55 11.23 -15.84
C LEU A 10 13.05 9.95 -16.55
N GLY A 11 12.79 10.04 -17.86
CA GLY A 11 12.33 8.92 -18.68
C GLY A 11 10.83 8.59 -18.58
N SER A 12 10.04 9.46 -17.97
CA SER A 12 8.57 9.40 -17.99
C SER A 12 8.00 10.60 -18.72
N ILE A 13 6.97 10.37 -19.54
CA ILE A 13 6.23 11.42 -20.22
C ILE A 13 5.15 11.93 -19.25
N ILE A 14 5.25 13.21 -18.90
CA ILE A 14 4.30 13.90 -18.03
C ILE A 14 3.41 14.79 -18.90
N ASP A 15 2.10 14.69 -18.71
CA ASP A 15 1.12 15.54 -19.39
C ASP A 15 1.01 16.93 -18.75
N GLU A 16 0.32 17.84 -19.43
CA GLU A 16 0.04 19.21 -18.97
C GLU A 16 -0.69 19.29 -17.61
N HIS A 17 -1.36 18.21 -17.18
CA HIS A 17 -2.04 18.06 -15.88
C HIS A 17 -1.16 17.37 -14.83
N GLY A 18 0.12 17.08 -15.12
CA GLY A 18 1.04 16.39 -14.23
C GLY A 18 0.86 14.86 -14.18
N GLY A 19 0.07 14.29 -15.10
CA GLY A 19 -0.24 12.87 -15.17
C GLY A 19 0.80 12.06 -15.95
N SER A 20 1.13 10.87 -15.44
CA SER A 20 1.97 9.87 -16.12
C SER A 20 1.21 8.58 -16.48
N ASP A 21 -0.12 8.56 -16.31
CA ASP A 21 -0.95 7.36 -16.45
C ASP A 21 -0.86 6.77 -17.86
N ALA A 22 -0.89 7.62 -18.89
CA ALA A 22 -0.77 7.21 -20.28
C ALA A 22 0.56 6.51 -20.58
N ASP A 23 1.68 7.04 -20.06
CA ASP A 23 3.00 6.44 -20.22
C ASP A 23 3.10 5.09 -19.48
N VAL A 24 2.64 5.04 -18.23
CA VAL A 24 2.61 3.80 -17.43
C VAL A 24 1.80 2.72 -18.16
N LYS A 25 0.61 3.08 -18.66
CA LYS A 25 -0.27 2.17 -19.41
C LYS A 25 0.40 1.69 -20.69
N ALA A 26 1.03 2.58 -21.45
CA ALA A 26 1.75 2.23 -22.68
C ALA A 26 2.90 1.24 -22.40
N ARG A 27 3.67 1.46 -21.35
CA ARG A 27 4.77 0.57 -20.94
C ARG A 27 4.26 -0.82 -20.52
N ILE A 28 3.17 -0.89 -19.77
CA ILE A 28 2.52 -2.16 -19.40
C ILE A 28 2.02 -2.90 -20.65
N CYS A 29 1.37 -2.19 -21.58
CA CYS A 29 0.89 -2.78 -22.83
C CYS A 29 2.04 -3.35 -23.68
N LYS A 30 3.15 -2.62 -23.82
CA LYS A 30 4.35 -3.10 -24.52
C LYS A 30 4.92 -4.36 -23.87
N ALA A 31 5.09 -4.35 -22.54
CA ALA A 31 5.58 -5.51 -21.79
C ALA A 31 4.67 -6.74 -21.95
N ARG A 32 3.34 -6.54 -21.94
CA ARG A 32 2.37 -7.62 -22.20
C ARG A 32 2.49 -8.17 -23.63
N ALA A 33 2.65 -7.29 -24.62
CA ALA A 33 2.84 -7.71 -26.00
C ALA A 33 4.11 -8.55 -26.17
N THR A 34 5.25 -8.09 -25.62
CA THR A 34 6.51 -8.85 -25.67
C THR A 34 6.41 -10.18 -24.93
N TYR A 35 5.72 -10.21 -23.78
CA TYR A 35 5.49 -11.45 -23.04
C TYR A 35 4.68 -12.47 -23.86
N LEU A 36 3.61 -12.01 -24.52
CA LEU A 36 2.77 -12.86 -25.37
C LEU A 36 3.53 -13.36 -26.60
N GLN A 37 4.38 -12.53 -27.23
CA GLN A 37 5.23 -12.96 -28.34
C GLN A 37 6.19 -14.08 -27.93
N LEU A 38 6.81 -13.97 -26.76
CA LEU A 38 7.76 -14.95 -26.26
C LEU A 38 7.08 -16.18 -25.63
N ARG A 39 5.77 -16.17 -25.44
CA ARG A 39 5.00 -17.24 -24.75
C ARG A 39 5.27 -18.62 -25.34
N ASN A 40 5.36 -18.73 -26.67
CA ASN A 40 5.60 -20.01 -27.35
C ASN A 40 6.99 -20.59 -27.04
N ILE A 41 7.99 -19.72 -26.82
CA ILE A 41 9.35 -20.12 -26.42
C ILE A 41 9.30 -20.64 -24.98
N TRP A 42 8.69 -19.89 -24.06
CA TRP A 42 8.57 -20.30 -22.65
C TRP A 42 7.79 -21.60 -22.43
N ASN A 43 6.84 -21.91 -23.33
CA ASN A 43 6.04 -23.14 -23.30
C ASN A 43 6.73 -24.35 -23.96
N SER A 44 7.94 -24.20 -24.51
CA SER A 44 8.66 -25.30 -25.13
C SER A 44 9.08 -26.37 -24.12
N LYS A 45 8.75 -27.63 -24.42
CA LYS A 45 9.11 -28.79 -23.58
C LYS A 45 10.63 -28.94 -23.42
N GLN A 46 11.41 -28.61 -24.45
CA GLN A 46 12.87 -28.74 -24.40
C GLN A 46 13.49 -27.78 -23.37
N LEU A 47 12.95 -26.57 -23.26
CA LEU A 47 13.41 -25.59 -22.28
C LEU A 47 13.00 -25.99 -20.86
N SER A 48 11.79 -26.50 -20.67
CA SER A 48 11.34 -26.96 -19.35
C SER A 48 12.10 -28.20 -18.88
N THR A 49 12.46 -29.14 -19.77
CA THR A 49 13.28 -30.31 -19.41
C THR A 49 14.72 -29.93 -19.07
N ASN A 50 15.33 -29.01 -19.83
CA ASN A 50 16.72 -28.63 -19.64
C ASN A 50 16.94 -27.75 -18.41
N THR A 51 16.03 -26.82 -18.14
CA THR A 51 16.16 -25.87 -17.02
C THR A 51 15.44 -26.33 -15.75
N LYS A 52 14.54 -27.33 -15.85
CA LYS A 52 13.63 -27.77 -14.78
C LYS A 52 12.73 -26.65 -14.23
N ILE A 53 12.54 -25.56 -14.99
CA ILE A 53 11.69 -24.43 -14.61
C ILE A 53 10.27 -24.65 -15.15
N ARG A 54 9.27 -24.49 -14.28
CA ARG A 54 7.84 -24.50 -14.65
C ARG A 54 7.30 -23.08 -14.69
N TRP A 55 6.80 -22.66 -15.84
CA TRP A 55 6.14 -21.35 -16.05
C TRP A 55 4.62 -21.52 -15.95
N PRO A 56 3.97 -21.17 -14.84
CA PRO A 56 2.52 -21.24 -14.73
C PRO A 56 1.85 -20.05 -15.45
N ASP A 57 0.76 -20.30 -16.17
CA ASP A 57 -0.06 -19.23 -16.77
C ASP A 57 -0.74 -18.35 -15.70
N THR A 58 -0.93 -18.87 -14.48
CA THR A 58 -1.55 -18.17 -13.35
C THR A 58 -0.76 -18.37 -12.07
N ILE A 59 -0.46 -17.29 -11.35
CA ILE A 59 0.18 -17.30 -10.03
C ILE A 59 -0.82 -16.75 -9.02
N SER A 60 -0.99 -17.44 -7.88
CA SER A 60 -1.83 -16.93 -6.80
C SER A 60 -1.16 -15.72 -6.15
N ASN A 61 -1.96 -14.74 -5.72
CA ASN A 61 -1.41 -13.52 -5.14
C ASN A 61 -0.54 -13.81 -3.90
N ASN A 62 -0.91 -14.81 -3.09
CA ASN A 62 -0.11 -15.26 -1.94
C ASN A 62 1.33 -15.60 -2.33
N VAL A 63 1.50 -16.42 -3.38
CA VAL A 63 2.83 -16.83 -3.87
C VAL A 63 3.58 -15.64 -4.48
N LEU A 64 2.88 -14.73 -5.16
CA LEU A 64 3.48 -13.51 -5.71
C LEU A 64 4.07 -12.63 -4.59
N TRP A 65 3.32 -12.41 -3.51
CA TRP A 65 3.77 -11.57 -2.40
C TRP A 65 4.91 -12.20 -1.60
N GLU A 66 4.93 -13.52 -1.45
CA GLU A 66 6.04 -14.25 -0.82
C GLU A 66 7.35 -14.10 -1.62
N ARG A 67 7.27 -14.21 -2.95
CA ARG A 67 8.46 -14.14 -3.82
C ARG A 67 9.02 -12.74 -3.99
N THR A 68 8.14 -11.74 -4.09
CA THR A 68 8.54 -10.36 -4.39
C THR A 68 8.93 -9.57 -3.15
N ASN A 69 8.60 -10.06 -1.95
CA ASN A 69 8.71 -9.33 -0.69
C ASN A 69 7.98 -7.97 -0.68
N GLN A 70 7.14 -7.67 -1.68
CA GLN A 70 6.46 -6.38 -1.82
C GLN A 70 5.28 -6.26 -0.87
N ILE A 71 5.04 -5.07 -0.32
CA ILE A 71 3.89 -4.79 0.54
C ILE A 71 2.66 -4.57 -0.36
N PRO A 72 1.52 -5.25 -0.13
CA PRO A 72 0.29 -5.00 -0.86
C PRO A 72 -0.15 -3.54 -0.75
N ALA A 73 -0.65 -2.98 -1.85
CA ALA A 73 -1.10 -1.59 -1.89
C ALA A 73 -2.19 -1.31 -0.83
N GLU A 74 -3.05 -2.29 -0.55
CA GLU A 74 -4.08 -2.18 0.48
C GLU A 74 -3.49 -2.01 1.88
N GLU A 75 -2.36 -2.65 2.18
CA GLU A 75 -1.66 -2.50 3.46
C GLU A 75 -1.00 -1.12 3.57
N GLU A 76 -0.43 -0.61 2.49
CA GLU A 76 0.13 0.75 2.46
C GLU A 76 -0.93 1.81 2.65
N ILE A 77 -2.06 1.69 1.93
CA ILE A 77 -3.21 2.58 2.05
C ILE A 77 -3.75 2.54 3.48
N ARG A 78 -3.90 1.33 4.05
CA ARG A 78 -4.30 1.14 5.46
C ARG A 78 -3.32 1.82 6.42
N LYS A 79 -2.01 1.64 6.23
CA LYS A 79 -0.96 2.27 7.05
C LYS A 79 -1.07 3.80 7.01
N LYS A 80 -1.19 4.37 5.82
CA LYS A 80 -1.31 5.83 5.63
C LYS A 80 -2.58 6.36 6.27
N ARG A 81 -3.71 5.65 6.10
CA ARG A 81 -4.99 5.97 6.74
C ARG A 81 -4.87 5.99 8.26
N TRP A 82 -4.34 4.95 8.88
CA TRP A 82 -4.19 4.88 10.35
C TRP A 82 -3.17 5.88 10.90
N LYS A 83 -2.11 6.22 10.14
CA LYS A 83 -1.23 7.35 10.49
C LYS A 83 -2.00 8.67 10.51
N TRP A 84 -2.85 8.92 9.51
CA TRP A 84 -3.68 10.12 9.43
C TRP A 84 -4.72 10.18 10.56
N ILE A 85 -5.39 9.06 10.88
CA ILE A 85 -6.33 8.97 12.00
C ILE A 85 -5.65 9.30 13.33
N GLY A 86 -4.46 8.76 13.58
CA GLY A 86 -3.73 9.11 14.80
C GLY A 86 -3.39 10.59 14.87
N HIS A 87 -3.07 11.22 13.73
CA HIS A 87 -2.82 12.65 13.68
C HIS A 87 -4.09 13.47 13.97
N THR A 88 -5.25 13.07 13.43
CA THR A 88 -6.51 13.76 13.67
C THR A 88 -7.01 13.60 15.11
N LEU A 89 -6.85 12.42 15.72
CA LEU A 89 -7.24 12.17 17.12
C LEU A 89 -6.39 12.92 18.15
N ARG A 90 -5.13 13.24 17.81
CA ARG A 90 -4.24 14.08 18.63
C ARG A 90 -4.57 15.58 18.55
N LYS A 91 -5.37 16.02 17.57
CA LYS A 91 -5.80 17.42 17.48
C LYS A 91 -6.88 17.72 18.51
N ALA A 92 -7.07 19.00 18.83
CA ALA A 92 -8.12 19.45 19.73
C ALA A 92 -9.52 18.96 19.26
N PRO A 93 -10.44 18.64 20.20
CA PRO A 93 -11.76 18.06 19.89
C PRO A 93 -12.65 18.97 19.04
N ASN A 94 -12.42 20.29 19.10
CA ASN A 94 -13.14 21.30 18.33
C ASN A 94 -12.59 21.48 16.90
N CYS A 95 -11.51 20.80 16.51
CA CYS A 95 -10.96 20.93 15.17
C CYS A 95 -11.89 20.30 14.13
N VAL A 96 -12.19 21.02 13.05
CA VAL A 96 -13.08 20.58 11.96
C VAL A 96 -12.70 19.18 11.44
N THR A 97 -11.40 18.90 11.29
CA THR A 97 -10.92 17.59 10.81
C THR A 97 -11.22 16.44 11.77
N ARG A 98 -11.28 16.73 13.08
CA ARG A 98 -11.58 15.74 14.12
C ARG A 98 -13.09 15.52 14.24
N GLN A 99 -13.88 16.58 14.15
CA GLN A 99 -15.34 16.49 14.08
C GLN A 99 -15.80 15.72 12.84
N ALA A 100 -15.17 15.97 11.68
CA ALA A 100 -15.47 15.27 10.43
C ALA A 100 -15.19 13.76 10.49
N LEU A 101 -14.24 13.31 11.32
CA LEU A 101 -13.92 11.89 11.50
C LEU A 101 -15.08 11.12 12.15
N THR A 102 -15.77 11.74 13.10
CA THR A 102 -16.89 11.16 13.85
C THR A 102 -18.27 11.54 13.30
N TRP A 103 -18.31 12.47 12.35
CA TRP A 103 -19.57 12.99 11.83
C TRP A 103 -20.31 11.93 11.00
N ASN A 104 -21.57 11.67 11.39
CA ASN A 104 -22.51 10.88 10.62
C ASN A 104 -23.41 11.80 9.77
N PRO A 105 -23.24 11.88 8.44
CA PRO A 105 -24.10 12.70 7.59
C PRO A 105 -25.49 12.08 7.51
N GLN A 106 -26.50 12.86 7.88
CA GLN A 106 -27.91 12.45 7.80
C GLN A 106 -28.39 12.50 6.36
N GLY A 107 -29.00 11.40 5.86
CA GLY A 107 -29.62 11.35 4.53
C GLY A 107 -29.39 10.04 3.78
N GLN A 108 -30.15 9.85 2.71
CA GLN A 108 -30.05 8.67 1.83
C GLN A 108 -28.97 8.88 0.76
N ARG A 109 -28.20 7.82 0.48
CA ARG A 109 -27.16 7.87 -0.57
C ARG A 109 -27.78 7.74 -1.96
N LYS A 110 -27.23 8.48 -2.93
CA LYS A 110 -27.55 8.28 -4.36
C LYS A 110 -27.14 6.87 -4.80
N ARG A 111 -28.02 6.18 -5.52
CA ARG A 111 -27.79 4.85 -6.09
C ARG A 111 -26.64 4.91 -7.11
N GLY A 112 -25.68 3.98 -7.03
CA GLY A 112 -24.57 3.84 -8.00
C GLY A 112 -23.15 4.11 -7.47
N ARG A 113 -22.99 4.69 -6.27
CA ARG A 113 -21.67 4.91 -5.64
C ARG A 113 -21.13 3.61 -5.02
N SER A 114 -19.81 3.39 -5.07
CA SER A 114 -19.15 2.22 -4.47
C SER A 114 -19.52 2.07 -2.98
N LYS A 115 -19.72 0.82 -2.54
CA LYS A 115 -20.28 0.49 -1.23
C LYS A 115 -19.39 0.85 -0.03
N ASN A 116 -18.10 1.09 -0.24
CA ASN A 116 -17.15 1.26 0.87
C ASN A 116 -17.05 2.73 1.27
N THR A 117 -17.46 3.02 2.51
CA THR A 117 -17.21 4.33 3.13
C THR A 117 -15.95 4.25 3.98
N LEU A 118 -15.18 5.34 4.05
CA LEU A 118 -14.03 5.44 4.95
C LEU A 118 -14.41 5.05 6.39
N ARG A 119 -15.63 5.37 6.83
CA ARG A 119 -16.17 4.95 8.12
C ARG A 119 -16.35 3.42 8.25
N GLN A 120 -17.00 2.76 7.28
CA GLN A 120 -17.14 1.29 7.31
C GLN A 120 -15.79 0.58 7.26
N GLU A 121 -14.84 1.10 6.47
CA GLU A 121 -13.48 0.54 6.44
C GLU A 121 -12.77 0.67 7.79
N ILE A 122 -12.91 1.83 8.44
CA ILE A 122 -12.40 2.04 9.80
C ILE A 122 -13.09 1.11 10.79
N GLU A 123 -14.42 0.97 10.74
CA GLU A 123 -15.18 0.07 11.62
C GLU A 123 -14.78 -1.40 11.43
N ILE A 124 -14.53 -1.85 10.19
CA ILE A 124 -14.03 -3.19 9.90
C ILE A 124 -12.63 -3.39 10.49
N ASP A 125 -11.73 -2.43 10.27
CA ASP A 125 -10.37 -2.49 10.82
C ASP A 125 -10.40 -2.44 12.37
N MET A 126 -11.29 -1.66 12.98
CA MET A 126 -11.49 -1.59 14.43
C MET A 126 -12.03 -2.89 15.02
N LYS A 127 -13.00 -3.52 14.34
CA LYS A 127 -13.50 -4.84 14.73
C LYS A 127 -12.40 -5.89 14.71
N LYS A 128 -11.50 -5.85 13.72
CA LYS A 128 -10.33 -6.75 13.67
C LYS A 128 -9.34 -6.53 14.82
N MET A 129 -9.23 -5.29 15.31
CA MET A 129 -8.40 -4.98 16.47
C MET A 129 -9.05 -5.31 17.81
N ASN A 130 -10.35 -5.60 17.83
CA ASN A 130 -11.15 -5.71 19.04
C ASN A 130 -11.02 -4.46 19.94
N LYS A 131 -11.07 -3.27 19.33
CA LYS A 131 -10.91 -1.98 20.04
C LYS A 131 -12.10 -1.07 19.84
N ASN A 132 -12.38 -0.28 20.86
CA ASN A 132 -13.39 0.77 20.81
C ASN A 132 -12.78 2.15 20.49
N TRP A 133 -13.60 3.10 20.03
CA TRP A 133 -13.17 4.47 19.71
C TRP A 133 -12.51 5.19 20.88
N MET A 134 -13.01 4.96 22.10
CA MET A 134 -12.48 5.58 23.32
C MET A 134 -11.07 5.08 23.68
N GLU A 135 -10.81 3.78 23.53
CA GLU A 135 -9.49 3.18 23.75
C GLU A 135 -8.50 3.65 22.68
N LEU A 136 -8.97 3.74 21.44
CA LEU A 136 -8.19 4.16 20.29
C LEU A 136 -7.80 5.65 20.39
N GLU A 137 -8.68 6.50 20.93
CA GLU A 137 -8.35 7.88 21.26
C GLU A 137 -7.27 7.98 22.36
N LYS A 138 -7.38 7.17 23.41
CA LYS A 138 -6.38 7.11 24.49
C LYS A 138 -5.02 6.64 23.99
N GLU A 139 -5.01 5.66 23.09
CA GLU A 139 -3.78 5.09 22.52
C GLU A 139 -3.17 5.98 21.43
N ALA A 140 -3.97 6.79 20.72
CA ALA A 140 -3.45 7.78 19.77
C ALA A 140 -2.59 8.85 20.44
N GLN A 141 -2.81 9.11 21.73
CA GLN A 141 -2.04 10.07 22.52
C GLN A 141 -0.64 9.55 22.84
N ASP A 142 -0.48 8.24 23.03
CA ASP A 142 0.83 7.61 23.06
C ASP A 142 1.38 7.45 21.63
N ARG A 143 2.37 8.27 21.27
CA ARG A 143 3.01 8.22 19.94
C ARG A 143 3.80 6.93 19.70
N VAL A 144 4.32 6.29 20.75
CA VAL A 144 5.08 5.03 20.62
C VAL A 144 4.11 3.87 20.48
N GLY A 145 3.13 3.76 21.39
CA GLY A 145 2.04 2.79 21.32
C GLY A 145 1.29 2.86 20.00
N TRP A 146 0.94 4.07 19.53
CA TRP A 146 0.29 4.25 18.23
C TRP A 146 1.14 3.73 17.06
N ARG A 147 2.46 3.98 17.06
CA ARG A 147 3.35 3.47 16.01
C ARG A 147 3.42 1.94 16.02
N MET A 148 3.48 1.34 17.21
CA MET A 148 3.48 -0.12 17.37
C MET A 148 2.16 -0.73 16.90
N LEU A 149 1.03 -0.13 17.27
CA LEU A 149 -0.29 -0.56 16.81
C LEU A 149 -0.43 -0.49 15.29
N VAL A 150 -0.07 0.65 14.68
CA VAL A 150 -0.15 0.81 13.21
C VAL A 150 0.85 -0.09 12.49
N GLY A 151 2.00 -0.38 13.10
CA GLY A 151 2.95 -1.38 12.60
C GLY A 151 2.34 -2.78 12.61
N GLY A 152 1.78 -3.21 13.74
CA GLY A 152 1.14 -4.52 13.91
C GLY A 152 -0.08 -4.70 13.00
N LEU A 153 -0.88 -3.65 12.78
CA LEU A 153 -2.03 -3.66 11.87
C LEU A 153 -1.67 -4.01 10.43
N CYS A 154 -0.47 -3.60 9.99
CA CYS A 154 0.04 -3.90 8.66
C CYS A 154 0.67 -5.29 8.59
N SER A 155 0.98 -5.92 9.72
CA SER A 155 1.52 -7.29 9.78
C SER A 155 0.45 -8.35 10.00
N ILE A 156 -0.67 -8.03 10.67
CA ILE A 156 -1.76 -8.97 10.97
C ILE A 156 -2.52 -9.41 9.70
N GLY A 157 -2.57 -8.57 8.67
CA GLY A 157 -3.17 -8.90 7.37
C GLY A 157 -2.28 -9.73 6.46
N SER A 158 -0.97 -9.71 6.70
CA SER A 158 0.01 -10.48 5.95
C SER A 158 0.27 -11.76 6.71
N ASN A 159 0.09 -12.92 6.09
CA ASN A 159 0.50 -14.21 6.65
C ASN A 159 2.04 -14.34 6.71
N ARG A 160 2.78 -13.24 6.92
CA ARG A 160 4.23 -13.17 7.09
C ARG A 160 4.56 -13.31 8.56
N ARG A 161 4.40 -14.52 9.10
CA ARG A 161 4.82 -14.83 10.47
C ARG A 161 6.34 -14.80 10.69
N ASN A 162 7.17 -14.56 9.67
CA ASN A 162 8.63 -14.63 9.77
C ASN A 162 9.37 -13.48 9.06
N LEU A 163 9.15 -12.23 9.45
CA LEU A 163 10.19 -11.20 9.28
C LEU A 163 10.43 -10.56 10.65
N PRO A 164 11.64 -10.65 11.22
CA PRO A 164 11.94 -10.01 12.48
C PRO A 164 11.73 -8.50 12.32
N CYS A 165 10.95 -7.93 13.24
CA CYS A 165 10.80 -6.50 13.42
C CYS A 165 12.17 -5.83 13.31
N SER A 166 12.26 -4.79 12.49
CA SER A 166 13.44 -4.00 12.22
C SER A 166 14.27 -3.78 13.50
N ILE A 167 15.45 -4.40 13.55
CA ILE A 167 16.46 -4.13 14.58
C ILE A 167 16.85 -2.65 14.43
N PRO A 168 16.89 -1.86 15.52
CA PRO A 168 17.36 -0.48 15.45
C PRO A 168 18.82 -0.49 14.98
N ILE A 169 19.10 0.27 13.91
CA ILE A 169 20.44 0.50 13.38
C ILE A 169 21.23 1.25 14.47
N GLY A 170 21.95 0.50 15.30
CA GLY A 170 22.99 1.01 16.17
C GLY A 170 24.18 1.41 15.32
N ILE A 171 24.49 2.69 15.32
CA ILE A 171 25.71 3.23 14.71
C ILE A 171 26.88 2.77 15.58
N GLU A 172 27.53 1.65 15.21
CA GLU A 172 28.83 1.30 15.75
C GLU A 172 29.87 2.25 15.17
N LYS A 173 30.33 3.18 16.00
CA LYS A 173 31.52 3.99 15.70
C LYS A 173 32.73 3.05 15.69
N SER A 174 33.24 2.78 14.49
CA SER A 174 34.53 2.11 14.30
C SER A 174 35.62 2.94 14.99
N LYS A 175 36.22 2.35 16.04
CA LYS A 175 37.48 2.85 16.62
C LYS A 175 38.59 2.54 15.63
N ARG A 176 39.22 3.60 15.12
CA ARG A 176 40.49 3.54 14.40
C ARG A 176 41.56 3.07 15.39
N ILE A 177 42.21 1.95 15.08
CA ILE A 177 43.40 1.46 15.79
C ILE A 177 44.60 2.22 15.19
N GLU A 178 45.40 2.83 16.05
CA GLU A 178 46.82 3.13 15.79
C GLU A 178 47.65 1.91 16.17
#